data_AF-A0A7S1D2T9-F1
#
_entry.id   AF-A0A7S1D2T9-F1
#
_cell.length_a   1.000
_cell.length_b   1.000
_cell.length_c   1.000
_cell.angle_alpha   90.00
_cell.angle_beta   90.00
_cell.angle_gamma   90.00
#
_symmetry.space_group_name_H-M   'P 1'
#
loop_
_entity.id
_entity.type
_entity.pdbx_description
1 polymer ?
#
loop_
_entity_poly.entity_id
_entity_poly.type
_entity_poly.pdbx_seq_one_letter_code
_entity_poly.pdbx_strand_id
1 'polypeptide(L)'
;MLALLEEHPDFKIYVTGHSLGGALATLFAFETAASVDPRIPKPVSCITIASPKVGGLTFRRAFQALERQGVMRCLRIANNKDLVTLLPDRGSLSCLYIMCCQSHVFRHVGIELKLYKNGTYSLSRPTETTSYVGLFCKDWSKQAMNGVGMVLTLPMMVAGQEDFLNYHSCMEYLARLQKCSDKTRGLYLNKLYESNANVKTTN
;
A
#
# COMPACT_ATOMS: atom_id res chain seq x y z
N MET A 1 10.79 9.97 -20.84
CA MET A 1 9.92 10.80 -19.96
C MET A 1 10.15 12.27 -20.25
N LEU A 2 11.35 12.82 -19.99
CA LEU A 2 11.63 14.27 -20.16
C LEU A 2 11.24 14.86 -21.52
N ALA A 3 11.52 14.17 -22.64
CA ALA A 3 11.13 14.63 -23.97
C ALA A 3 9.60 14.80 -24.15
N LEU A 4 8.77 13.96 -23.53
CA LEU A 4 7.30 14.09 -23.56
C LEU A 4 6.79 15.23 -22.68
N LEU A 5 7.57 15.63 -21.66
CA LEU A 5 7.20 16.74 -20.78
C LEU A 5 7.43 18.10 -21.46
N GLU A 6 8.33 18.14 -22.45
CA GLU A 6 8.61 19.35 -23.23
C GLU A 6 7.54 19.58 -24.32
N GLU A 7 6.93 18.50 -24.85
CA GLU A 7 5.85 18.58 -25.85
C GLU A 7 4.48 18.93 -25.25
N HIS A 8 4.26 18.64 -23.97
CA HIS A 8 3.02 18.92 -23.27
C HIS A 8 3.31 19.61 -21.94
N PRO A 9 3.07 20.92 -21.75
CA PRO A 9 3.38 21.60 -20.49
C PRO A 9 2.32 21.37 -19.38
N ASP A 10 1.08 21.01 -19.73
CA ASP A 10 -0.05 20.91 -18.78
C ASP A 10 -0.39 19.48 -18.33
N PHE A 11 0.43 18.49 -18.69
CA PHE A 11 0.17 17.09 -18.37
C PHE A 11 0.33 16.80 -16.87
N LYS A 12 -0.37 15.75 -16.43
CA LYS A 12 -0.33 15.26 -15.04
C LYS A 12 0.34 13.89 -15.03
N ILE A 13 1.21 13.66 -14.05
CA ILE A 13 1.89 12.36 -13.90
C ILE A 13 1.03 11.44 -13.03
N TYR A 14 0.60 10.34 -13.65
CA TYR A 14 -0.01 9.21 -12.96
C TYR A 14 0.89 7.98 -13.07
N VAL A 15 1.17 7.35 -11.93
CA VAL A 15 1.95 6.12 -11.86
C VAL A 15 1.07 5.02 -11.29
N THR A 16 1.01 3.88 -11.96
CA THR A 16 0.20 2.73 -11.53
C THR A 16 0.96 1.42 -11.68
N GLY A 17 0.49 0.43 -10.95
CA GLY A 17 1.03 -0.93 -11.01
C GLY A 17 0.23 -1.89 -10.14
N HIS A 18 0.18 -3.15 -10.57
CA HIS A 18 -0.41 -4.25 -9.82
C HIS A 18 0.69 -5.14 -9.21
N SER A 19 0.45 -5.67 -8.01
CA SER A 19 1.36 -6.62 -7.35
C SER A 19 2.77 -6.04 -7.19
N LEU A 20 3.81 -6.75 -7.64
CA LEU A 20 5.19 -6.27 -7.69
C LEU A 20 5.32 -4.96 -8.50
N GLY A 21 4.55 -4.80 -9.58
CA GLY A 21 4.49 -3.56 -10.34
C GLY A 21 3.97 -2.38 -9.50
N GLY A 22 3.11 -2.64 -8.52
CA GLY A 22 2.67 -1.63 -7.55
C GLY A 22 3.80 -1.17 -6.61
N ALA A 23 4.72 -2.06 -6.27
CA ALA A 23 5.92 -1.70 -5.49
C ALA A 23 6.85 -0.80 -6.30
N LEU A 24 7.14 -1.21 -7.54
CA LEU A 24 7.97 -0.44 -8.47
C LEU A 24 7.35 0.92 -8.78
N ALA A 25 6.04 0.98 -9.01
CA ALA A 25 5.30 2.22 -9.19
C ALA A 25 5.45 3.17 -7.99
N THR A 26 5.45 2.63 -6.77
CA THR A 26 5.64 3.44 -5.56
C THR A 26 7.04 4.03 -5.48
N LEU A 27 8.08 3.24 -5.78
CA LEU A 27 9.47 3.70 -5.81
C LEU A 27 9.69 4.76 -6.90
N PHE A 28 9.24 4.48 -8.11
CA PHE A 28 9.36 5.39 -9.24
C PHE A 28 8.63 6.72 -8.97
N ALA A 29 7.43 6.65 -8.41
CA ALA A 29 6.68 7.85 -8.07
C ALA A 29 7.37 8.66 -6.96
N PHE A 30 7.98 8.00 -5.96
CA PHE A 30 8.75 8.67 -4.92
C PHE A 30 9.97 9.39 -5.49
N GLU A 31 10.75 8.73 -6.34
CA GLU A 31 11.92 9.31 -7.01
C GLU A 31 11.52 10.50 -7.90
N THR A 32 10.47 10.32 -8.71
CA THR A 32 9.93 11.37 -9.58
C THR A 32 9.42 12.56 -8.77
N ALA A 33 8.76 12.31 -7.63
CA ALA A 33 8.28 13.37 -6.74
C ALA A 33 9.42 14.10 -6.03
N ALA A 34 10.51 13.40 -5.67
CA ALA A 34 11.68 13.97 -5.02
C ALA A 34 12.59 14.77 -5.97
N SER A 35 12.51 14.52 -7.28
CA SER A 35 13.31 15.26 -8.27
C SER A 35 13.01 16.76 -8.23
N VAL A 36 14.09 17.56 -8.26
CA VAL A 36 14.09 19.03 -8.28
C VAL A 36 13.97 19.62 -9.69
N ASP A 37 13.90 18.76 -10.71
CA ASP A 37 13.76 19.22 -12.10
C ASP A 37 12.42 19.93 -12.28
N PRO A 38 12.42 21.23 -12.63
CA PRO A 38 11.20 22.02 -12.78
C PRO A 38 10.30 21.55 -13.93
N ARG A 39 10.83 20.72 -14.86
CA ARG A 39 10.05 20.13 -15.96
C ARG A 39 9.12 19.01 -15.50
N ILE A 40 9.30 18.49 -14.29
CA ILE A 40 8.46 17.42 -13.75
C ILE A 40 7.26 18.04 -13.04
N PRO A 41 6.04 17.96 -13.61
CA PRO A 41 4.86 18.54 -12.98
C PRO A 41 4.54 17.83 -11.67
N LYS A 42 4.21 18.65 -10.67
CA LYS A 42 3.77 18.18 -9.36
C LYS A 42 2.29 18.54 -9.17
N PRO A 43 1.54 17.74 -8.40
CA PRO A 43 1.95 16.53 -7.71
C PRO A 43 2.03 15.30 -8.62
N VAL A 44 2.98 14.42 -8.31
CA VAL A 44 3.00 13.05 -8.85
C VAL A 44 1.91 12.25 -8.14
N SER A 45 1.00 11.64 -8.90
CA SER A 45 -0.11 10.84 -8.36
C SER A 45 0.14 9.35 -8.58
N CYS A 46 0.24 8.58 -7.50
CA CYS A 46 0.48 7.14 -7.55
C CYS A 46 -0.78 6.39 -7.14
N ILE A 47 -1.27 5.47 -7.97
CA ILE A 47 -2.40 4.60 -7.66
C ILE A 47 -1.94 3.16 -7.86
N THR A 48 -1.84 2.39 -6.78
CA THR A 48 -1.32 1.02 -6.85
C THR A 48 -2.40 0.01 -6.45
N ILE A 49 -2.34 -1.18 -7.03
CA ILE A 49 -3.28 -2.27 -6.76
C ILE A 49 -2.48 -3.45 -6.23
N ALA A 50 -2.91 -4.05 -5.12
CA ALA A 50 -2.24 -5.22 -4.54
C ALA A 50 -0.73 -5.02 -4.26
N SER A 51 -0.32 -3.77 -3.96
CA SER A 51 1.08 -3.42 -3.78
C SER A 51 1.64 -3.91 -2.43
N PRO A 52 2.78 -4.63 -2.42
CA PRO A 52 3.44 -5.03 -1.19
C PRO A 52 4.12 -3.85 -0.49
N LYS A 53 4.65 -4.08 0.72
CA LYS A 53 5.40 -3.05 1.46
C LYS A 53 6.76 -2.82 0.80
N VAL A 54 7.10 -1.55 0.58
CA VAL A 54 8.26 -1.16 -0.24
C VAL A 54 9.46 -0.73 0.59
N GLY A 55 9.25 -0.03 1.71
CA GLY A 55 10.36 0.55 2.48
C GLY A 55 10.10 0.57 3.98
N GLY A 56 11.16 0.86 4.74
CA GLY A 56 11.10 0.95 6.19
C GLY A 56 10.55 2.29 6.72
N LEU A 57 10.72 2.52 8.02
CA LEU A 57 10.24 3.74 8.68
C LEU A 57 10.85 5.02 8.08
N THR A 58 12.13 5.00 7.71
CA THR A 58 12.83 6.14 7.10
C THR A 58 12.24 6.49 5.74
N PHE A 59 12.06 5.49 4.86
CA PHE A 59 11.39 5.66 3.57
C PHE A 59 9.99 6.26 3.76
N ARG A 60 9.21 5.71 4.68
CA ARG A 60 7.88 6.22 4.97
C ARG A 60 7.87 7.68 5.43
N ARG A 61 8.80 8.08 6.31
CA ARG A 61 8.91 9.47 6.78
C ARG A 61 9.27 10.41 5.64
N ALA A 62 10.21 10.01 4.77
CA ALA A 62 10.57 10.78 3.59
C ALA A 62 9.36 10.91 2.64
N PHE A 63 8.63 9.82 2.41
CA PHE A 63 7.41 9.81 1.60
C PHE A 63 6.35 10.77 2.16
N GLN A 64 6.08 10.70 3.47
CA GLN A 64 5.13 11.59 4.15
C GLN A 64 5.57 13.06 4.11
N ALA A 65 6.87 13.35 4.05
CA ALA A 65 7.36 14.71 3.87
C ALA A 65 6.98 15.26 2.48
N LEU A 66 7.14 14.46 1.41
CA LEU A 66 6.71 14.84 0.06
C LEU A 66 5.18 14.97 -0.05
N GLU A 67 4.43 14.13 0.65
CA GLU A 67 2.97 14.25 0.74
C GLU A 67 2.55 15.56 1.42
N ARG A 68 3.20 15.94 2.54
CA ARG A 68 2.95 17.19 3.25
C ARG A 68 3.33 18.44 2.44
N GLN A 69 4.37 18.34 1.61
CA GLN A 69 4.74 19.41 0.67
C GLN A 69 3.75 19.53 -0.50
N GLY A 70 2.81 18.59 -0.64
CA GLY A 70 1.83 18.60 -1.72
C GLY A 70 2.41 18.21 -3.08
N VAL A 71 3.63 17.66 -3.14
CA VAL A 71 4.29 17.23 -4.39
C VAL A 71 4.07 15.76 -4.73
N MET A 72 3.51 14.98 -3.78
CA MET A 72 3.24 13.55 -3.90
C MET A 72 1.85 13.20 -3.38
N ARG A 73 1.15 12.32 -4.09
CA ARG A 73 -0.11 11.70 -3.63
C ARG A 73 -0.09 10.22 -3.95
N CYS A 74 -0.57 9.39 -3.04
CA CYS A 74 -0.54 7.93 -3.19
C CYS A 74 -1.81 7.29 -2.64
N LEU A 75 -2.48 6.50 -3.48
CA LEU A 75 -3.60 5.64 -3.12
C LEU A 75 -3.20 4.19 -3.36
N ARG A 76 -3.39 3.35 -2.34
CA ARG A 76 -3.16 1.91 -2.42
C ARG A 76 -4.48 1.18 -2.30
N ILE A 77 -4.81 0.40 -3.32
CA ILE A 77 -6.02 -0.41 -3.35
C ILE A 77 -5.65 -1.82 -2.90
N ALA A 78 -6.27 -2.27 -1.82
CA ALA A 78 -5.99 -3.57 -1.21
C ALA A 78 -7.28 -4.38 -1.00
N ASN A 79 -7.30 -5.64 -1.40
CA ASN A 79 -8.40 -6.54 -1.10
C ASN A 79 -8.27 -7.05 0.34
N ASN A 80 -9.38 -7.11 1.06
CA ASN A 80 -9.43 -7.87 2.30
C ASN A 80 -9.11 -9.35 2.01
N LYS A 81 -8.19 -9.93 2.79
CA LYS A 81 -7.62 -11.28 2.65
C LYS A 81 -6.58 -11.47 1.53
N ASP A 82 -6.10 -10.41 0.87
CA ASP A 82 -4.92 -10.52 0.00
C ASP A 82 -3.62 -10.53 0.83
N LEU A 83 -3.04 -11.72 1.00
CA LEU A 83 -1.76 -11.94 1.69
C LEU A 83 -0.52 -11.59 0.83
N VAL A 84 -0.62 -11.31 -0.48
CA VAL A 84 0.56 -10.92 -1.28
C VAL A 84 1.08 -9.56 -0.80
N THR A 85 0.21 -8.70 -0.30
CA THR A 85 0.61 -7.46 0.36
C THR A 85 1.44 -7.67 1.64
N LEU A 86 1.46 -8.91 2.17
CA LEU A 86 2.13 -9.35 3.38
C LEU A 86 3.29 -10.33 3.13
N LEU A 87 3.62 -10.65 1.88
CA LEU A 87 4.65 -11.64 1.55
C LEU A 87 5.84 -10.97 0.86
N PRO A 88 7.04 -11.02 1.43
CA PRO A 88 8.29 -10.90 0.69
C PRO A 88 8.67 -12.27 0.12
N ASP A 89 9.61 -12.25 -0.82
CA ASP A 89 9.98 -13.32 -1.73
C ASP A 89 10.13 -14.75 -1.14
N ARG A 90 9.75 -15.77 -1.93
CA ARG A 90 9.41 -17.14 -1.50
C ARG A 90 10.60 -18.08 -1.21
N GLY A 91 11.84 -17.63 -1.35
CA GLY A 91 12.99 -18.54 -1.52
C GLY A 91 13.86 -18.87 -0.30
N SER A 92 13.59 -18.38 0.91
CA SER A 92 14.62 -18.45 1.97
C SER A 92 14.05 -18.64 3.39
N LEU A 93 14.83 -19.21 4.31
CA LEU A 93 14.53 -19.27 5.77
C LEU A 93 14.27 -17.87 6.38
N SER A 94 14.77 -16.83 5.71
CA SER A 94 14.40 -15.43 5.93
C SER A 94 12.93 -15.12 5.63
N CYS A 95 12.20 -15.93 4.86
CA CYS A 95 10.77 -15.74 4.59
C CYS A 95 9.97 -15.87 5.89
N LEU A 96 10.28 -16.81 6.79
CA LEU A 96 9.60 -16.93 8.09
C LEU A 96 9.93 -15.76 9.03
N TYR A 97 11.21 -15.37 9.09
CA TYR A 97 11.67 -14.21 9.86
C TYR A 97 11.06 -12.91 9.33
N ILE A 98 11.01 -12.73 8.02
CA ILE A 98 10.36 -11.57 7.42
C ILE A 98 8.84 -11.70 7.61
N MET A 99 8.18 -12.84 7.45
CA MET A 99 6.74 -12.95 7.74
C MET A 99 6.40 -12.60 9.20
N CYS A 100 7.22 -13.01 10.17
CA CYS A 100 7.04 -12.66 11.58
C CYS A 100 7.46 -11.22 11.93
N CYS A 101 8.42 -10.63 11.21
CA CYS A 101 9.01 -9.33 11.53
C CYS A 101 8.81 -8.23 10.45
N GLN A 102 8.07 -8.47 9.36
CA GLN A 102 7.85 -7.50 8.28
C GLN A 102 6.96 -6.36 8.74
N SER A 103 6.04 -6.63 9.67
CA SER A 103 5.29 -5.59 10.40
C SER A 103 6.22 -4.59 11.10
N HIS A 104 7.42 -5.04 11.45
CA HIS A 104 8.42 -4.26 12.16
C HIS A 104 9.43 -3.59 11.23
N VAL A 105 9.83 -4.24 10.13
CA VAL A 105 10.87 -3.76 9.21
C VAL A 105 10.28 -2.88 8.09
N PHE A 106 9.19 -3.31 7.46
CA PHE A 106 8.61 -2.62 6.30
C PHE A 106 7.26 -1.97 6.65
N ARG A 107 7.04 -0.79 6.10
CA ARG A 107 5.84 0.02 6.31
C ARG A 107 5.21 0.36 4.96
N HIS A 108 3.89 0.38 4.96
CA HIS A 108 3.15 0.96 3.84
C HIS A 108 3.17 2.49 3.90
N VAL A 109 3.02 3.10 2.72
CA VAL A 109 2.93 4.55 2.48
C VAL A 109 1.62 4.89 1.77
N GLY A 110 1.23 6.16 1.75
CA GLY A 110 -0.02 6.59 1.10
C GLY A 110 -1.30 6.15 1.80
N ILE A 111 -2.42 6.64 1.29
CA ILE A 111 -3.77 6.29 1.77
C ILE A 111 -4.13 4.88 1.28
N GLU A 112 -4.69 4.06 2.15
CA GLU A 112 -5.17 2.72 1.81
C GLU A 112 -6.68 2.73 1.59
N LEU A 113 -7.12 2.25 0.43
CA LEU A 113 -8.48 1.89 0.13
C LEU A 113 -8.61 0.36 0.20
N LYS A 114 -9.18 -0.13 1.29
CA LYS A 114 -9.38 -1.57 1.51
C LYS A 114 -10.78 -1.99 1.06
N LEU A 115 -10.85 -2.99 0.18
CA LEU A 115 -12.08 -3.50 -0.44
C LEU A 115 -12.56 -4.79 0.22
N TYR A 116 -13.84 -4.86 0.56
CA TYR A 116 -14.47 -6.03 1.17
C TYR A 116 -15.38 -6.76 0.17
N LYS A 117 -15.55 -8.08 0.35
CA LYS A 117 -16.36 -8.94 -0.55
C LYS A 117 -17.86 -8.55 -0.56
N ASN A 118 -18.34 -7.94 0.53
CA ASN A 118 -19.72 -7.43 0.63
C ASN A 118 -19.96 -6.15 -0.20
N GLY A 119 -18.92 -5.56 -0.82
CA GLY A 119 -19.04 -4.31 -1.58
C GLY A 119 -18.87 -3.04 -0.74
N THR A 120 -18.44 -3.16 0.52
CA THR A 120 -18.02 -2.00 1.33
C THR A 120 -16.52 -1.74 1.15
N TYR A 121 -16.09 -0.54 1.55
CA TYR A 121 -14.66 -0.19 1.60
C TYR A 121 -14.33 0.54 2.90
N SER A 122 -13.04 0.53 3.26
CA SER A 122 -12.50 1.35 4.35
C SER A 122 -11.30 2.13 3.87
N LEU A 123 -11.20 3.39 4.30
CA LEU A 123 -10.05 4.25 4.04
C LEU A 123 -9.20 4.34 5.30
N SER A 124 -7.90 4.07 5.19
CA SER A 124 -6.96 4.19 6.30
C SER A 124 -5.73 5.00 5.91
N ARG A 125 -5.22 5.81 6.84
CA ARG A 125 -3.97 6.56 6.67
C ARG A 125 -2.85 5.93 7.49
N PRO A 126 -1.59 6.04 7.05
CA PRO A 126 -0.47 5.56 7.83
C PRO A 126 -0.30 6.42 9.10
N THR A 127 -0.52 5.86 10.30
CA THR A 127 -0.32 6.53 11.59
C THR A 127 1.15 6.72 11.98
N GLU A 128 1.59 7.94 12.32
CA GLU A 128 3.01 8.30 12.52
C GLU A 128 3.71 7.64 13.74
N THR A 129 2.97 6.97 14.62
CA THR A 129 3.41 6.73 16.00
C THR A 129 4.30 5.51 16.25
N THR A 130 4.64 4.70 15.25
CA THR A 130 5.47 3.50 15.50
C THR A 130 6.96 3.80 15.32
N SER A 131 7.61 4.31 16.37
CA SER A 131 9.07 4.36 16.45
C SER A 131 9.65 2.94 16.62
N TYR A 132 10.90 2.71 16.19
CA TYR A 132 11.62 1.44 16.45
C TYR A 132 11.66 1.10 17.95
N VAL A 133 11.73 2.12 18.82
CA VAL A 133 11.86 1.97 20.28
C VAL A 133 10.56 1.44 20.93
N GLY A 134 9.39 1.89 20.45
CA GLY A 134 8.10 1.40 20.96
C GLY A 134 7.77 -0.05 20.57
N LEU A 135 8.55 -0.61 19.65
CA LEU A 135 8.32 -1.89 18.99
C LEU A 135 9.00 -3.06 19.71
N PHE A 136 10.22 -2.83 20.22
CA PHE A 136 10.95 -3.81 21.03
C PHE A 136 10.41 -3.93 22.46
N CYS A 137 9.78 -2.88 22.99
CA CYS A 137 9.50 -2.78 24.42
C CYS A 137 8.13 -3.32 24.87
N LYS A 138 7.15 -3.53 23.97
CA LYS A 138 5.75 -3.67 24.41
C LYS A 138 5.05 -5.02 24.30
N ASP A 139 5.50 -6.02 23.55
CA ASP A 139 4.68 -7.24 23.41
C ASP A 139 5.42 -8.47 22.85
N TRP A 140 6.63 -8.78 23.33
CA TRP A 140 7.38 -9.98 22.89
C TRP A 140 6.58 -11.29 23.07
N SER A 141 5.80 -11.40 24.16
CA SER A 141 4.98 -12.58 24.46
C SER A 141 3.81 -12.75 23.48
N LYS A 142 3.05 -11.69 23.19
CA LYS A 142 1.99 -11.72 22.18
C LYS A 142 2.54 -11.94 20.77
N GLN A 143 3.72 -11.42 20.47
CA GLN A 143 4.37 -11.58 19.16
C GLN A 143 4.92 -12.99 18.97
N ALA A 144 5.50 -13.60 20.01
CA ALA A 144 5.89 -15.00 19.99
C ALA A 144 4.67 -15.92 19.82
N MET A 145 3.56 -15.64 20.51
CA MET A 145 2.32 -16.40 20.35
C MET A 145 1.71 -16.23 18.94
N ASN A 146 1.71 -15.02 18.38
CA ASN A 146 1.24 -14.78 17.00
C ASN A 146 2.18 -15.40 15.95
N GLY A 147 3.49 -15.40 16.21
CA GLY A 147 4.49 -16.06 15.35
C GLY A 147 4.34 -17.57 15.37
N VAL A 148 4.20 -18.19 16.54
CA VAL A 148 3.91 -19.62 16.70
C VAL A 148 2.57 -19.98 16.06
N GLY A 149 1.54 -19.14 16.24
CA GLY A 149 0.23 -19.32 15.60
C GLY A 149 0.30 -19.23 14.07
N MET A 150 1.06 -18.29 13.51
CA MET A 150 1.31 -18.16 12.07
C MET A 150 2.10 -19.34 11.51
N VAL A 151 3.13 -19.81 12.21
CA VAL A 151 3.94 -20.97 11.80
C VAL A 151 3.12 -22.25 11.79
N LEU A 152 2.25 -22.45 12.79
CA LEU A 152 1.34 -23.59 12.87
C LEU A 152 0.20 -23.51 11.84
N THR A 153 -0.26 -22.30 11.49
CA THR A 153 -1.36 -22.11 10.53
C THR A 153 -0.88 -22.02 9.08
N LEU A 154 0.40 -21.77 8.80
CA LEU A 154 0.96 -21.70 7.44
C LEU A 154 0.68 -22.99 6.64
N PRO A 155 0.94 -24.21 7.16
CA PRO A 155 0.63 -25.45 6.45
C PRO A 155 -0.88 -25.62 6.20
N MET A 156 -1.74 -25.18 7.13
CA MET A 156 -3.21 -25.18 6.96
C MET A 156 -3.68 -24.15 5.91
N MET A 157 -3.06 -22.97 5.87
CA MET A 157 -3.39 -21.92 4.90
C MET A 157 -2.88 -22.26 3.49
N VAL A 158 -1.75 -22.95 3.40
CA VAL A 158 -1.19 -23.47 2.14
C VAL A 158 -1.96 -24.71 1.66
N ALA A 159 -2.49 -25.54 2.56
CA ALA A 159 -3.33 -26.70 2.22
C ALA A 159 -4.73 -26.33 1.69
N GLY A 160 -5.17 -25.06 1.81
CA GLY A 160 -6.41 -24.51 1.24
C GLY A 160 -6.17 -23.64 0.00
N GLN A 161 -5.22 -24.03 -0.84
CA GLN A 161 -4.46 -23.21 -1.81
C GLN A 161 -5.25 -22.43 -2.87
N GLU A 162 -6.55 -22.68 -3.07
CA GLU A 162 -7.30 -22.08 -4.18
C GLU A 162 -7.68 -20.60 -3.94
N ASP A 163 -7.94 -20.20 -2.69
CA ASP A 163 -8.54 -18.89 -2.41
C ASP A 163 -7.55 -17.71 -2.42
N PHE A 164 -6.27 -17.97 -2.13
CA PHE A 164 -5.27 -16.91 -1.96
C PHE A 164 -4.93 -16.20 -3.28
N LEU A 165 -4.66 -16.98 -4.33
CA LEU A 165 -4.38 -16.45 -5.67
C LEU A 165 -5.63 -15.74 -6.24
N ASN A 166 -6.82 -16.24 -5.90
CA ASN A 166 -8.08 -15.61 -6.29
C ASN A 166 -8.20 -14.21 -5.70
N TYR A 167 -7.90 -14.01 -4.41
CA TYR A 167 -7.97 -12.67 -3.77
C TYR A 167 -6.97 -11.65 -4.32
N HIS A 168 -5.81 -12.12 -4.81
CA HIS A 168 -4.78 -11.28 -5.41
C HIS A 168 -5.04 -10.94 -6.89
N SER A 169 -5.84 -11.77 -7.57
CA SER A 169 -6.10 -11.65 -9.01
C SER A 169 -6.68 -10.28 -9.38
N CYS A 170 -6.25 -9.74 -10.53
CA CYS A 170 -6.81 -8.51 -11.08
C CYS A 170 -8.34 -8.59 -11.24
N MET A 171 -8.86 -9.77 -11.57
CA MET A 171 -10.30 -10.01 -11.76
C MET A 171 -11.07 -9.80 -10.47
N GLU A 172 -10.60 -10.33 -9.33
CA GLU A 172 -11.26 -10.13 -8.04
C GLU A 172 -11.18 -8.67 -7.58
N TYR A 173 -10.05 -8.00 -7.80
CA TYR A 173 -9.92 -6.56 -7.56
C TYR A 173 -10.94 -5.75 -8.38
N LEU A 174 -11.07 -6.07 -9.67
CA LEU A 174 -12.02 -5.41 -10.56
C LEU A 174 -13.46 -5.70 -10.13
N ALA A 175 -13.81 -6.95 -9.80
CA ALA A 175 -15.13 -7.33 -9.34
C ALA A 175 -15.54 -6.58 -8.06
N ARG A 176 -14.62 -6.46 -7.09
CA ARG A 176 -14.89 -5.69 -5.85
C ARG A 176 -15.00 -4.19 -6.10
N LEU A 177 -14.14 -3.63 -6.96
CA LEU A 177 -14.21 -2.22 -7.35
C LEU A 177 -15.53 -1.90 -8.05
N GLN A 178 -15.99 -2.76 -8.96
CA GLN A 178 -17.28 -2.62 -9.62
C GLN A 178 -18.44 -2.67 -8.62
N LYS A 179 -18.39 -3.61 -7.68
CA LYS A 179 -19.41 -3.76 -6.64
C LYS A 179 -19.53 -2.54 -5.72
N CYS A 180 -18.43 -1.82 -5.47
CA CYS A 180 -18.43 -0.58 -4.69
C CYS A 180 -18.37 0.69 -5.55
N SER A 181 -18.58 0.59 -6.87
CA SER A 181 -18.37 1.70 -7.81
C SER A 181 -19.24 2.91 -7.47
N ASP A 182 -20.51 2.72 -7.15
CA ASP A 182 -21.43 3.80 -6.77
C ASP A 182 -20.96 4.55 -5.52
N LYS A 183 -20.44 3.82 -4.51
CA LYS A 183 -19.92 4.40 -3.27
C LYS A 183 -18.54 5.05 -3.44
N THR A 184 -17.79 4.69 -4.48
CA THR A 184 -16.41 5.16 -4.73
C THR A 184 -16.34 6.25 -5.81
N ARG A 185 -17.40 6.44 -6.62
CA ARG A 185 -17.46 7.42 -7.73
C ARG A 185 -17.24 8.88 -7.30
N GLY A 186 -17.47 9.20 -6.03
CA GLY A 186 -17.21 10.52 -5.44
C GLY A 186 -15.83 10.69 -4.80
N LEU A 187 -15.00 9.64 -4.79
CA LEU A 187 -13.67 9.68 -4.19
C LEU A 187 -12.66 10.22 -5.18
N TYR A 188 -12.20 11.44 -4.92
CA TYR A 188 -11.13 12.06 -5.68
C TYR A 188 -9.86 12.13 -4.84
N LEU A 189 -8.73 11.76 -5.43
CA LEU A 189 -7.45 11.67 -4.70
C LEU A 189 -7.03 13.01 -4.10
N ASN A 190 -7.27 14.13 -4.78
CA ASN A 190 -7.01 15.46 -4.23
C ASN A 190 -7.86 15.73 -2.97
N LYS A 191 -9.17 15.46 -3.01
CA LYS A 191 -10.06 15.61 -1.86
C LYS A 191 -9.66 14.71 -0.68
N LEU A 192 -9.14 13.52 -0.98
CA LEU A 192 -8.60 12.61 0.04
C LEU A 192 -7.33 13.15 0.71
N TYR A 193 -6.55 14.02 0.06
CA TYR A 193 -5.39 14.66 0.69
C TYR A 193 -5.74 15.99 1.38
N GLU A 194 -6.81 16.66 0.94
CA GLU A 194 -7.33 17.89 1.55
C GLU A 194 -8.15 17.64 2.83
N SER A 195 -8.86 16.51 2.90
CA SER A 195 -9.71 16.17 4.05
C SER A 195 -8.90 15.55 5.19
N ASN A 196 -8.82 16.22 6.36
CA ASN A 196 -8.23 15.64 7.59
C ASN A 196 -9.05 14.47 8.18
N ALA A 197 -10.15 14.06 7.54
CA ALA A 197 -11.05 13.06 8.07
C ALA A 197 -10.43 11.66 8.00
N ASN A 198 -10.29 11.00 9.16
CA ASN A 198 -10.20 9.55 9.23
C ASN A 198 -11.56 8.98 8.82
N VAL A 199 -11.75 8.71 7.53
CA VAL A 199 -13.03 8.20 7.00
C VAL A 199 -13.21 6.76 7.47
N LYS A 200 -13.93 6.63 8.60
CA LYS A 200 -14.45 5.35 9.11
C LYS A 200 -15.45 4.76 8.12
N THR A 201 -15.41 3.44 8.02
CA THR A 201 -16.23 2.51 7.23
C THR A 201 -17.58 3.07 6.80
N THR A 202 -17.85 3.06 5.49
CA THR A 202 -19.22 3.18 4.99
C THR A 202 -19.91 1.82 5.17
N ASN A 203 -20.83 1.75 6.13
CA ASN A 203 -21.79 0.64 6.22
C ASN A 203 -22.65 0.60 4.94
#